data_AF-A0A252F4M0-F1
#
_entry.id   AF-A0A252F4M0-F1
#
_cell.length_a   1.000
_cell.length_b   1.000
_cell.length_c   1.000
_cell.angle_alpha   90.00
_cell.angle_beta   90.00
_cell.angle_gamma   90.00
#
_symmetry.space_group_name_H-M   'P 1'
#
loop_
_entity.id
_entity.type
_entity.pdbx_description
1 polymer ?
#
loop_
_entity_poly.entity_id
_entity_poly.type
_entity_poly.pdbx_seq_one_letter_code
_entity_poly.pdbx_strand_id
1 'polypeptide(L)'
;MKQRILSVLLAFTLLIGIVPFVQTDAHAVYGQCGPNITWGITSDGALQLTGTGEMYEYGFTEVPWYYQGGNSVGKIIISEGITGISNYAFMGCAKATSVSIPSTLVSVGSNAFDGCIKLKSLSFPQDLYKLGNYTFNGCSSLTSIQFGGDVTNYGSNIFQGCPSSLTITRPFCAKGFDQAPWTSVKQKTYNPAPFSDVSSKAWYYNPVSRACMKGFFSGTSRTTFSPNIALSRAMIVQVLYSMEGKPACTAENPFTDVPENKWYHDAIVWASSQHIVSGTGENTFSPERNLTREQAAVILTAFANRYHDLSMMAADLSRFSDAGDISPWAVQAMRQAVGAGLISGTPDGKLNPKKAITRAEAAQIIVTYDNNSSPF
;
A
#
# COMPACT_ATOMS: atom_id res chain seq x y z
N MET A 1 69.79 4.51 15.25
CA MET A 1 69.92 3.17 14.62
C MET A 1 68.94 2.24 15.32
N LYS A 2 68.03 1.58 14.55
CA LYS A 2 66.89 0.69 14.95
C LYS A 2 65.65 1.44 15.52
N GLN A 3 64.62 1.81 14.75
CA GLN A 3 63.52 1.04 14.12
C GLN A 3 62.64 0.25 15.13
N ARG A 4 61.39 0.70 15.40
CA ARG A 4 60.08 0.24 14.85
C ARG A 4 59.38 -0.71 15.86
N ILE A 5 58.08 -0.67 16.23
CA ILE A 5 56.83 -0.13 15.67
C ILE A 5 55.77 0.03 16.81
N LEU A 6 54.94 1.05 16.62
CA LEU A 6 53.63 1.40 17.20
C LEU A 6 52.66 0.23 17.47
N SER A 7 51.88 0.30 18.56
CA SER A 7 50.52 -0.24 18.66
C SER A 7 49.73 0.56 19.69
N VAL A 8 48.98 1.56 19.23
CA VAL A 8 48.04 2.38 20.02
C VAL A 8 46.65 1.75 19.89
N LEU A 9 46.03 1.45 21.04
CA LEU A 9 44.65 0.97 21.14
C LEU A 9 43.68 1.94 20.46
N LEU A 10 42.93 1.46 19.47
CA LEU A 10 41.71 2.11 19.00
C LEU A 10 40.52 1.39 19.63
N ALA A 11 39.84 2.07 20.56
CA ALA A 11 38.57 1.62 21.12
C ALA A 11 37.44 1.84 20.08
N PHE A 12 37.02 0.77 19.42
CA PHE A 12 35.76 0.72 18.67
C PHE A 12 34.71 0.07 19.57
N THR A 13 33.92 0.88 20.26
CA THR A 13 32.67 0.41 20.88
C THR A 13 31.64 0.20 19.76
N LEU A 14 31.54 -1.02 19.26
CA LEU A 14 30.45 -1.44 18.39
C LEU A 14 29.20 -1.62 19.26
N LEU A 15 28.23 -0.71 19.13
CA LEU A 15 26.84 -0.96 19.53
C LEU A 15 26.30 -2.05 18.60
N ILE A 16 26.50 -3.31 19.00
CA ILE A 16 25.75 -4.43 18.43
C ILE A 16 24.33 -4.27 18.96
N GLY A 17 23.46 -3.74 18.12
CA GLY A 17 22.02 -3.85 18.31
C GLY A 17 21.71 -5.31 18.57
N ILE A 18 21.04 -5.58 19.68
CA ILE A 18 20.55 -6.91 20.06
C ILE A 18 19.53 -7.30 19.00
N VAL A 19 20.00 -7.96 17.94
CA VAL A 19 19.13 -8.83 17.15
C VAL A 19 18.72 -9.93 18.13
N PRO A 20 17.42 -10.17 18.37
CA PRO A 20 17.02 -11.28 19.21
C PRO A 20 17.66 -12.55 18.64
N PHE A 21 18.57 -13.12 19.41
CA PHE A 21 19.21 -14.39 19.14
C PHE A 21 18.11 -15.43 19.04
N VAL A 22 17.71 -15.77 17.82
CA VAL A 22 16.84 -16.91 17.57
C VAL A 22 17.66 -18.12 17.97
N GLN A 23 17.24 -18.76 19.06
CA GLN A 23 17.77 -20.00 19.54
C GLN A 23 17.77 -21.00 18.36
N THR A 24 18.95 -21.31 17.83
CA THR A 24 19.08 -22.25 16.73
C THR A 24 18.77 -23.63 17.27
N ASP A 25 17.52 -24.08 17.08
CA ASP A 25 17.19 -25.47 17.28
C ASP A 25 17.99 -26.29 16.27
N ALA A 26 18.96 -27.02 16.81
CA ALA A 26 19.86 -27.89 16.09
C ALA A 26 19.11 -29.12 15.58
N HIS A 27 18.24 -28.95 14.58
CA HIS A 27 17.71 -29.95 13.62
C HIS A 27 16.84 -29.28 12.52
N ALA A 28 17.02 -27.99 12.25
CA ALA A 28 16.23 -27.30 11.23
C ALA A 28 16.64 -27.77 9.82
N VAL A 29 15.72 -28.38 9.08
CA VAL A 29 15.87 -28.56 7.63
C VAL A 29 15.57 -27.20 7.00
N TYR A 30 16.53 -26.60 6.29
CA TYR A 30 16.39 -25.28 5.67
C TYR A 30 16.97 -25.23 4.26
N GLY A 31 16.59 -24.21 3.50
CA GLY A 31 17.09 -23.96 2.15
C GLY A 31 16.74 -22.57 1.65
N GLN A 32 17.08 -22.30 0.40
CA GLN A 32 16.69 -21.06 -0.28
C GLN A 32 15.41 -21.27 -1.09
N CYS A 33 14.59 -20.23 -1.19
CA CYS A 33 13.40 -20.19 -2.04
C CYS A 33 13.19 -18.85 -2.72
N GLY A 34 14.28 -18.20 -3.09
CA GLY A 34 14.35 -16.91 -3.74
C GLY A 34 15.77 -16.36 -3.59
N PRO A 35 16.14 -15.28 -4.30
CA PRO A 35 17.46 -14.65 -4.15
C PRO A 35 17.70 -14.17 -2.71
N ASN A 36 16.64 -13.75 -2.03
CA ASN A 36 16.68 -13.18 -0.68
C ASN A 36 15.67 -13.84 0.26
N ILE A 37 15.21 -15.06 -0.04
CA ILE A 37 14.25 -15.78 0.79
C ILE A 37 14.82 -17.14 1.15
N THR A 38 14.74 -17.47 2.44
CA THR A 38 15.06 -18.79 2.98
C THR A 38 13.81 -19.43 3.55
N TRP A 39 13.77 -20.75 3.54
CA TRP A 39 12.75 -21.53 4.23
C TRP A 39 13.39 -22.47 5.25
N GLY A 40 12.64 -22.83 6.27
CA GLY A 40 13.02 -23.88 7.21
C GLY A 40 11.80 -24.54 7.83
N ILE A 41 11.92 -25.80 8.23
CA ILE A 41 10.93 -26.49 9.06
C ILE A 41 11.42 -26.45 10.50
N THR A 42 10.64 -25.83 11.37
CA THR A 42 10.92 -25.69 12.80
C THR A 42 10.68 -27.00 13.55
N SER A 43 11.21 -27.11 14.77
CA SER A 43 11.07 -28.29 15.63
C SER A 43 9.62 -28.62 15.99
N ASP A 44 8.73 -27.63 16.02
CA ASP A 44 7.28 -27.78 16.21
C ASP A 44 6.52 -28.11 14.90
N GLY A 45 7.23 -28.29 13.78
CA GLY A 45 6.67 -28.72 12.51
C GLY A 45 5.99 -27.62 11.70
N ALA A 46 6.36 -26.35 11.92
CA ALA A 46 5.93 -25.23 11.09
C ALA A 46 6.91 -25.00 9.93
N LEU A 47 6.39 -24.75 8.73
CA LEU A 47 7.18 -24.27 7.61
C LEU A 47 7.31 -22.75 7.73
N GLN A 48 8.51 -22.24 7.93
CA GLN A 48 8.79 -20.81 8.03
C GLN A 48 9.57 -20.33 6.80
N LEU A 49 9.09 -19.25 6.19
CA LEU A 49 9.75 -18.54 5.09
C LEU A 49 10.11 -17.14 5.57
N THR A 50 11.38 -16.76 5.42
CA THR A 50 11.96 -15.50 5.90
C THR A 50 12.76 -14.83 4.80
N GLY A 51 12.69 -13.50 4.74
CA GLY A 51 13.43 -12.73 3.75
C GLY A 51 12.54 -11.74 3.02
N THR A 52 13.00 -11.25 1.87
CA THR A 52 12.33 -10.19 1.12
C THR A 52 12.20 -10.52 -0.37
N GLY A 53 11.13 -10.07 -1.00
CA GLY A 53 10.90 -10.23 -2.45
C GLY A 53 10.04 -11.44 -2.80
N GLU A 54 10.13 -11.90 -4.05
CA GLU A 54 9.32 -12.99 -4.58
C GLU A 54 9.98 -14.36 -4.40
N MET A 55 9.16 -15.39 -4.17
CA MET A 55 9.63 -16.78 -4.21
C MET A 55 10.09 -17.17 -5.61
N TYR A 56 11.01 -18.13 -5.72
CA TYR A 56 11.32 -18.74 -7.01
C TYR A 56 10.08 -19.38 -7.63
N GLU A 57 9.93 -19.27 -8.95
CA GLU A 57 8.90 -19.98 -9.69
C GLU A 57 9.25 -21.46 -9.77
N TYR A 58 8.43 -22.31 -9.14
CA TYR A 58 8.61 -23.75 -9.12
C TYR A 58 7.67 -24.44 -10.11
N GLY A 59 8.17 -25.49 -10.75
CA GLY A 59 7.31 -26.56 -11.26
C GLY A 59 6.72 -27.40 -10.11
N PHE A 60 5.67 -28.18 -10.41
CA PHE A 60 4.96 -29.04 -9.45
C PHE A 60 5.91 -29.91 -8.58
N THR A 61 7.02 -30.40 -9.14
CA THR A 61 7.98 -31.25 -8.44
C THR A 61 9.13 -30.50 -7.78
N GLU A 62 9.27 -29.19 -7.97
CA GLU A 62 10.53 -28.49 -7.63
C GLU A 62 10.46 -27.76 -6.29
N VAL A 63 9.32 -27.79 -5.61
CA VAL A 63 9.13 -27.09 -4.34
C VAL A 63 9.98 -27.77 -3.23
N PRO A 64 10.97 -27.08 -2.65
CA PRO A 64 12.01 -27.72 -1.84
C PRO A 64 11.50 -28.45 -0.58
N TRP A 65 10.48 -27.91 0.08
CA TRP A 65 9.97 -28.49 1.33
C TRP A 65 9.16 -29.78 1.12
N TYR A 66 8.68 -30.09 -0.10
CA TYR A 66 7.94 -31.34 -0.32
C TYR A 66 8.76 -32.58 -0.01
N TYR A 67 10.02 -32.58 -0.43
CA TYR A 67 10.96 -33.68 -0.20
C TYR A 67 11.35 -33.87 1.26
N GLN A 68 11.01 -32.89 2.10
CA GLN A 68 11.37 -32.85 3.53
C GLN A 68 10.14 -32.98 4.43
N GLY A 69 9.02 -33.49 3.91
CA GLY A 69 7.79 -33.66 4.67
C GLY A 69 6.91 -32.42 4.77
N GLY A 70 7.19 -31.38 3.97
CA GLY A 70 6.44 -30.12 3.91
C GLY A 70 4.92 -30.31 3.71
N ASN A 71 4.49 -31.33 2.97
CA ASN A 71 3.06 -31.67 2.82
C ASN A 71 2.36 -32.06 4.13
N SER A 72 3.13 -32.36 5.17
CA SER A 72 2.64 -32.70 6.51
C SER A 72 2.74 -31.55 7.52
N VAL A 73 3.12 -30.33 7.13
CA VAL A 73 3.22 -29.23 8.09
C VAL A 73 1.85 -28.79 8.60
N GLY A 74 1.78 -28.50 9.89
CA GLY A 74 0.54 -28.03 10.54
C GLY A 74 0.32 -26.52 10.40
N LYS A 75 1.40 -25.77 10.17
CA LYS A 75 1.43 -24.31 10.12
C LYS A 75 2.43 -23.84 9.06
N ILE A 76 2.05 -22.80 8.34
CA ILE A 76 2.92 -22.11 7.38
C ILE A 76 3.08 -20.66 7.85
N ILE A 77 4.32 -20.16 7.89
CA ILE A 77 4.64 -18.81 8.34
C ILE A 77 5.40 -18.11 7.23
N ILE A 78 4.75 -17.15 6.56
CA ILE A 78 5.37 -16.32 5.53
C ILE A 78 5.66 -14.97 6.19
N SER A 79 6.94 -14.61 6.31
CA SER A 79 7.38 -13.43 7.06
C SER A 79 7.24 -12.14 6.26
N GLU A 80 7.19 -11.01 6.97
CA GLU A 80 7.20 -9.67 6.37
C GLU A 80 8.39 -9.49 5.42
N GLY A 81 8.14 -8.76 4.33
CA GLY A 81 9.10 -8.53 3.26
C GLY A 81 8.89 -9.42 2.04
N ILE A 82 8.25 -10.59 2.18
CA ILE A 82 7.91 -11.46 1.06
C ILE A 82 6.75 -10.85 0.28
N THR A 83 6.93 -10.70 -1.04
CA THR A 83 5.98 -10.02 -1.94
C THR A 83 5.22 -10.96 -2.86
N GLY A 84 5.69 -12.19 -3.07
CA GLY A 84 5.05 -13.15 -3.97
C GLY A 84 5.14 -14.59 -3.48
N ILE A 85 4.02 -15.30 -3.52
CA ILE A 85 3.96 -16.76 -3.36
C ILE A 85 3.96 -17.39 -4.75
N SER A 86 4.90 -18.28 -5.02
CA SER A 86 5.05 -18.91 -6.34
C SER A 86 3.93 -19.90 -6.67
N ASN A 87 3.90 -20.35 -7.92
CA ASN A 87 3.08 -21.48 -8.31
C ASN A 87 3.39 -22.72 -7.44
N TYR A 88 2.35 -23.49 -7.10
CA TYR A 88 2.41 -24.75 -6.35
C TYR A 88 3.03 -24.70 -4.95
N ALA A 89 3.44 -23.54 -4.42
CA ALA A 89 4.23 -23.42 -3.19
C ALA A 89 3.71 -24.29 -2.03
N PHE A 90 2.42 -24.22 -1.72
CA PHE A 90 1.82 -24.97 -0.60
C PHE A 90 0.75 -25.96 -1.06
N MET A 91 0.77 -26.37 -2.32
CA MET A 91 -0.15 -27.39 -2.81
C MET A 91 0.02 -28.68 -1.98
N GLY A 92 -1.06 -29.41 -1.71
CA GLY A 92 -1.02 -30.67 -0.97
C GLY A 92 -0.61 -30.56 0.50
N CYS A 93 -0.47 -29.35 1.06
CA CYS A 93 -0.25 -29.14 2.50
C CYS A 93 -1.53 -29.46 3.31
N ALA A 94 -1.98 -30.71 3.23
CA ALA A 94 -3.25 -31.20 3.73
C ALA A 94 -3.39 -31.13 5.26
N LYS A 95 -2.27 -31.00 5.97
CA LYS A 95 -2.25 -30.81 7.44
C LYS A 95 -2.25 -29.35 7.87
N ALA A 96 -2.01 -28.40 6.96
CA ALA A 96 -1.93 -26.99 7.30
C ALA A 96 -3.29 -26.49 7.80
N THR A 97 -3.30 -26.00 9.03
CA THR A 97 -4.49 -25.43 9.68
C THR A 97 -4.45 -23.90 9.69
N SER A 98 -3.26 -23.33 9.56
CA SER A 98 -3.03 -21.88 9.56
C SER A 98 -1.87 -21.50 8.64
N VAL A 99 -2.02 -20.34 8.01
CA VAL A 99 -0.99 -19.70 7.20
C VAL A 99 -0.88 -18.24 7.66
N SER A 100 0.32 -17.82 8.05
CA SER A 100 0.61 -16.40 8.29
C SER A 100 0.90 -15.73 6.95
N ILE A 101 0.12 -14.72 6.60
CA ILE A 101 0.27 -13.93 5.37
C ILE A 101 0.87 -12.57 5.75
N PRO A 102 1.97 -12.11 5.13
CA PRO A 102 2.59 -10.83 5.47
C PRO A 102 1.84 -9.66 4.86
N SER A 103 2.00 -8.48 5.46
CA SER A 103 1.43 -7.23 4.96
C SER A 103 1.98 -6.83 3.57
N THR A 104 3.19 -7.27 3.26
CA THR A 104 3.90 -7.01 2.00
C THR A 104 3.49 -7.92 0.84
N LEU A 105 2.59 -8.89 1.03
CA LEU A 105 2.23 -9.83 -0.03
C LEU A 105 1.41 -9.14 -1.13
N VAL A 106 1.88 -9.26 -2.37
CA VAL A 106 1.33 -8.58 -3.55
C VAL A 106 0.76 -9.60 -4.53
N SER A 107 1.33 -10.81 -4.66
CA SER A 107 0.85 -11.84 -5.59
C SER A 107 0.82 -13.26 -5.01
N VAL A 108 -0.14 -14.07 -5.46
CA VAL A 108 -0.21 -15.51 -5.20
C VAL A 108 -0.33 -16.28 -6.50
N GLY A 109 0.58 -17.23 -6.73
CA GLY A 109 0.65 -18.07 -7.92
C GLY A 109 -0.47 -19.10 -8.03
N SER A 110 -0.53 -19.74 -9.20
CA SER A 110 -1.49 -20.80 -9.49
C SER A 110 -1.24 -22.03 -8.62
N ASN A 111 -2.32 -22.69 -8.20
CA ASN A 111 -2.31 -23.86 -7.33
C ASN A 111 -1.58 -23.65 -6.00
N ALA A 112 -1.27 -22.41 -5.58
CA ALA A 112 -0.40 -22.17 -4.42
C ALA A 112 -0.91 -22.80 -3.12
N PHE A 113 -2.23 -22.96 -2.93
CA PHE A 113 -2.83 -23.64 -1.78
C PHE A 113 -3.74 -24.81 -2.20
N ASP A 114 -3.58 -25.33 -3.42
CA ASP A 114 -4.40 -26.43 -3.93
C ASP A 114 -4.32 -27.66 -3.02
N GLY A 115 -5.43 -28.24 -2.61
CA GLY A 115 -5.48 -29.41 -1.73
C GLY A 115 -5.11 -29.14 -0.27
N CYS A 116 -5.10 -27.89 0.20
CA CYS A 116 -4.97 -27.55 1.62
C CYS A 116 -6.28 -27.86 2.39
N ILE A 117 -6.63 -29.14 2.49
CA ILE A 117 -7.95 -29.60 2.95
C ILE A 117 -8.31 -29.24 4.40
N LYS A 118 -7.35 -28.87 5.25
CA LYS A 118 -7.57 -28.48 6.66
C LYS A 118 -7.53 -26.97 6.89
N LEU A 119 -7.19 -26.18 5.87
CA LEU A 119 -7.11 -24.73 6.00
C LEU A 119 -8.51 -24.15 6.15
N LYS A 120 -8.76 -23.44 7.26
CA LYS A 120 -10.10 -22.94 7.61
C LYS A 120 -10.34 -21.51 7.16
N SER A 121 -9.31 -20.67 7.24
CA SER A 121 -9.41 -19.27 6.91
C SER A 121 -8.07 -18.65 6.52
N LEU A 122 -8.16 -17.57 5.76
CA LEU A 122 -7.04 -16.74 5.36
C LEU A 122 -7.42 -15.26 5.43
N SER A 123 -6.43 -14.41 5.70
CA SER A 123 -6.56 -12.95 5.59
C SER A 123 -5.42 -12.44 4.73
N PHE A 124 -5.78 -11.82 3.61
CA PHE A 124 -4.85 -11.22 2.65
C PHE A 124 -4.69 -9.73 2.90
N PRO A 125 -3.51 -9.15 2.62
CA PRO A 125 -3.24 -7.76 2.85
C PRO A 125 -3.94 -6.88 1.81
N GLN A 126 -3.77 -5.57 1.98
CA GLN A 126 -4.37 -4.58 1.10
C GLN A 126 -3.81 -4.60 -0.32
N ASP A 127 -2.51 -4.85 -0.45
CA ASP A 127 -1.80 -4.68 -1.72
C ASP A 127 -1.77 -5.96 -2.56
N LEU A 128 -2.45 -7.02 -2.10
CA LEU A 128 -2.66 -8.21 -2.92
C LEU A 128 -3.52 -7.85 -4.14
N TYR A 129 -2.93 -7.92 -5.33
CA TYR A 129 -3.61 -7.62 -6.59
C TYR A 129 -3.89 -8.87 -7.45
N LYS A 130 -3.14 -9.96 -7.22
CA LYS A 130 -3.13 -11.15 -8.08
C LYS A 130 -3.38 -12.47 -7.34
N LEU A 131 -4.31 -13.27 -7.86
CA LEU A 131 -4.52 -14.68 -7.50
C LEU A 131 -4.44 -15.57 -8.74
N GLY A 132 -3.61 -16.62 -8.74
CA GLY A 132 -3.46 -17.54 -9.86
C GLY A 132 -4.63 -18.51 -10.06
N ASN A 133 -4.55 -19.32 -11.11
CA ASN A 133 -5.55 -20.37 -11.38
C ASN A 133 -5.56 -21.39 -10.24
N TYR A 134 -6.72 -21.93 -9.89
CA TYR A 134 -6.85 -23.03 -8.90
C TYR A 134 -6.22 -22.73 -7.53
N THR A 135 -6.02 -21.45 -7.16
CA THR A 135 -5.25 -21.08 -5.95
C THR A 135 -5.71 -21.81 -4.68
N PHE A 136 -7.03 -21.97 -4.47
CA PHE A 136 -7.62 -22.71 -3.35
C PHE A 136 -8.42 -23.93 -3.81
N ASN A 137 -8.02 -24.53 -4.93
CA ASN A 137 -8.70 -25.73 -5.43
C ASN A 137 -8.68 -26.84 -4.37
N GLY A 138 -9.79 -27.55 -4.17
CA GLY A 138 -9.87 -28.66 -3.21
C GLY A 138 -9.72 -28.28 -1.73
N CYS A 139 -9.71 -27.01 -1.34
CA CYS A 139 -9.66 -26.57 0.05
C CYS A 139 -11.00 -26.81 0.78
N SER A 140 -11.28 -28.06 1.10
CA SER A 140 -12.60 -28.53 1.59
C SER A 140 -12.98 -28.07 3.01
N SER A 141 -12.07 -27.51 3.79
CA SER A 141 -12.38 -26.92 5.10
C SER A 141 -12.42 -25.39 5.10
N LEU A 142 -12.19 -24.74 3.95
CA LEU A 142 -12.06 -23.29 3.86
C LEU A 142 -13.42 -22.62 3.99
N THR A 143 -13.68 -21.97 5.11
CA THR A 143 -14.97 -21.34 5.42
C THR A 143 -14.98 -19.84 5.21
N SER A 144 -13.82 -19.17 5.32
CA SER A 144 -13.75 -17.71 5.19
C SER A 144 -12.43 -17.21 4.64
N ILE A 145 -12.48 -16.26 3.72
CA ILE A 145 -11.31 -15.49 3.29
C ILE A 145 -11.62 -14.01 3.45
N GLN A 146 -10.69 -13.29 4.06
CA GLN A 146 -10.73 -11.84 4.15
C GLN A 146 -9.70 -11.25 3.20
N PHE A 147 -10.09 -10.27 2.40
CA PHE A 147 -9.20 -9.45 1.60
C PHE A 147 -9.10 -8.07 2.24
N GLY A 148 -7.88 -7.57 2.38
CA GLY A 148 -7.61 -6.21 2.88
C GLY A 148 -7.81 -5.14 1.82
N GLY A 149 -7.87 -5.51 0.53
CA GLY A 149 -7.91 -4.59 -0.61
C GLY A 149 -8.65 -5.15 -1.81
N ASP A 150 -8.29 -4.66 -3.00
CA ASP A 150 -8.93 -5.03 -4.25
C ASP A 150 -8.08 -6.02 -5.05
N VAL A 151 -8.71 -7.07 -5.59
CA VAL A 151 -8.05 -8.08 -6.43
C VAL A 151 -8.60 -7.93 -7.83
N THR A 152 -7.76 -7.46 -8.76
CA THR A 152 -8.15 -7.16 -10.14
C THR A 152 -7.61 -8.17 -11.14
N ASN A 153 -6.61 -8.96 -10.76
CA ASN A 153 -6.05 -10.04 -11.57
C ASN A 153 -6.34 -11.39 -10.90
N TYR A 154 -7.18 -12.20 -11.54
CA TYR A 154 -7.55 -13.49 -10.99
C TYR A 154 -7.59 -14.56 -12.07
N GLY A 155 -7.12 -15.75 -11.69
CA GLY A 155 -7.22 -16.95 -12.49
C GLY A 155 -8.62 -17.58 -12.46
N SER A 156 -8.76 -18.64 -13.25
CA SER A 156 -9.94 -19.49 -13.28
C SER A 156 -9.94 -20.48 -12.11
N ASN A 157 -11.13 -20.93 -11.72
CA ASN A 157 -11.34 -22.04 -10.78
C ASN A 157 -10.68 -21.88 -9.40
N ILE A 158 -10.46 -20.64 -8.94
CA ILE A 158 -9.79 -20.33 -7.66
C ILE A 158 -10.39 -21.08 -6.47
N PHE A 159 -11.72 -21.22 -6.43
CA PHE A 159 -12.46 -21.87 -5.33
C PHE A 159 -13.12 -23.20 -5.73
N GLN A 160 -12.65 -23.84 -6.80
CA GLN A 160 -13.17 -25.15 -7.18
C GLN A 160 -12.96 -26.16 -6.04
N GLY A 161 -14.00 -26.94 -5.70
CA GLY A 161 -13.92 -27.91 -4.58
C GLY A 161 -13.89 -27.29 -3.17
N CYS A 162 -14.05 -25.97 -3.03
CA CYS A 162 -14.30 -25.34 -1.73
C CYS A 162 -15.77 -25.56 -1.27
N PRO A 163 -16.06 -25.47 0.04
CA PRO A 163 -17.42 -25.53 0.57
C PRO A 163 -18.33 -24.44 -0.01
N SER A 164 -19.60 -24.79 -0.27
CA SER A 164 -20.64 -23.81 -0.64
C SER A 164 -20.94 -22.79 0.48
N SER A 165 -20.50 -23.05 1.70
CA SER A 165 -20.56 -22.12 2.83
C SER A 165 -19.44 -21.08 2.84
N LEU A 166 -18.41 -21.23 1.99
CA LEU A 166 -17.30 -20.30 1.90
C LEU A 166 -17.81 -18.87 1.72
N THR A 167 -17.35 -17.98 2.59
CA THR A 167 -17.66 -16.55 2.54
C THR A 167 -16.38 -15.74 2.32
N ILE A 168 -16.39 -14.90 1.30
CA ILE A 168 -15.37 -13.89 1.08
C ILE A 168 -15.81 -12.58 1.73
N THR A 169 -14.92 -11.94 2.47
CA THR A 169 -15.12 -10.60 3.05
C THR A 169 -14.12 -9.64 2.41
N ARG A 170 -14.60 -8.55 1.83
CA ARG A 170 -13.78 -7.55 1.12
C ARG A 170 -14.16 -6.11 1.49
N PRO A 171 -13.30 -5.11 1.28
CA PRO A 171 -13.71 -3.72 1.42
C PRO A 171 -14.82 -3.39 0.42
N PHE A 172 -15.79 -2.56 0.80
CA PHE A 172 -16.85 -2.13 -0.13
C PHE A 172 -16.30 -1.43 -1.39
N CYS A 173 -15.17 -0.73 -1.25
CA CYS A 173 -14.51 -0.03 -2.34
C CYS A 173 -13.71 -0.94 -3.28
N ALA A 174 -13.54 -2.23 -2.96
CA ALA A 174 -12.83 -3.20 -3.80
C ALA A 174 -13.77 -3.69 -4.93
N LYS A 175 -13.61 -3.17 -6.14
CA LYS A 175 -14.51 -3.38 -7.28
C LYS A 175 -14.04 -4.46 -8.24
N GLY A 176 -12.78 -4.91 -8.17
CA GLY A 176 -12.25 -6.02 -8.96
C GLY A 176 -13.05 -7.32 -8.78
N PHE A 177 -13.65 -7.52 -7.61
CA PHE A 177 -14.53 -8.65 -7.33
C PHE A 177 -15.89 -8.61 -8.02
N ASP A 178 -16.30 -7.48 -8.59
CA ASP A 178 -17.62 -7.34 -9.23
C ASP A 178 -17.69 -8.13 -10.56
N GLN A 179 -16.54 -8.44 -11.17
CA GLN A 179 -16.39 -9.28 -12.37
C GLN A 179 -15.80 -10.67 -12.05
N ALA A 180 -15.72 -11.04 -10.78
CA ALA A 180 -15.05 -12.27 -10.38
C ALA A 180 -15.77 -13.53 -10.90
N PRO A 181 -15.03 -14.53 -11.42
CA PRO A 181 -15.61 -15.72 -12.03
C PRO A 181 -16.26 -16.69 -11.02
N TRP A 182 -15.99 -16.52 -9.72
CA TRP A 182 -16.52 -17.38 -8.65
C TRP A 182 -17.91 -16.96 -8.15
N THR A 183 -18.89 -16.96 -9.04
CA THR A 183 -20.28 -16.52 -8.76
C THR A 183 -21.00 -17.33 -7.67
N SER A 184 -20.53 -18.54 -7.37
CA SER A 184 -21.09 -19.41 -6.34
C SER A 184 -20.64 -19.09 -4.90
N VAL A 185 -19.60 -18.27 -4.74
CA VAL A 185 -19.05 -17.94 -3.40
C VAL A 185 -19.79 -16.74 -2.80
N LYS A 186 -20.21 -16.87 -1.54
CA LYS A 186 -20.90 -15.79 -0.82
C LYS A 186 -19.94 -14.63 -0.59
N GLN A 187 -20.36 -13.41 -0.91
CA GLN A 187 -19.55 -12.21 -0.71
C GLN A 187 -20.18 -11.28 0.34
N LYS A 188 -19.35 -10.80 1.27
CA LYS A 188 -19.69 -9.75 2.24
C LYS A 188 -18.74 -8.58 2.04
N THR A 189 -19.25 -7.38 2.28
CA THR A 189 -18.45 -6.17 2.28
C THR A 189 -18.30 -5.62 3.69
N TYR A 190 -17.19 -4.95 3.95
CA TYR A 190 -16.99 -4.14 5.15
C TYR A 190 -16.59 -2.71 4.76
N ASN A 191 -16.85 -1.77 5.67
CA ASN A 191 -16.37 -0.40 5.52
C ASN A 191 -14.93 -0.32 6.06
N PRO A 192 -13.91 -0.08 5.23
CA PRO A 192 -12.54 0.04 5.73
C PRO A 192 -12.31 1.36 6.49
N ALA A 193 -13.20 2.35 6.36
CA ALA A 193 -13.10 3.63 7.03
C ALA A 193 -14.09 3.72 8.21
N PRO A 194 -13.64 3.88 9.46
CA PRO A 194 -14.50 3.85 10.66
C PRO A 194 -15.28 5.17 10.89
N PHE A 195 -15.49 5.99 9.86
CA PHE A 195 -16.01 7.35 10.02
C PHE A 195 -17.52 7.41 9.87
N SER A 196 -18.20 7.98 10.87
CA SER A 196 -19.66 8.08 10.91
C SER A 196 -20.23 9.09 9.92
N ASP A 197 -19.42 10.07 9.50
CA ASP A 197 -19.77 11.14 8.57
C ASP A 197 -19.43 10.80 7.10
N VAL A 198 -18.99 9.56 6.83
CA VAL A 198 -18.71 9.06 5.48
C VAL A 198 -19.81 8.08 5.07
N SER A 199 -20.90 8.63 4.55
CA SER A 199 -22.07 7.84 4.09
C SER A 199 -21.72 6.95 2.90
N SER A 200 -22.16 5.68 2.93
CA SER A 200 -21.99 4.70 1.83
C SER A 200 -22.65 5.09 0.51
N LYS A 201 -23.55 6.09 0.54
CA LYS A 201 -24.23 6.63 -0.64
C LYS A 201 -23.54 7.89 -1.20
N ALA A 202 -22.56 8.45 -0.50
CA ALA A 202 -21.86 9.65 -0.94
C ALA A 202 -20.90 9.33 -2.10
N TRP A 203 -20.76 10.25 -3.06
CA TRP A 203 -19.84 10.10 -4.19
C TRP A 203 -18.39 9.87 -3.73
N TYR A 204 -18.00 10.47 -2.61
CA TYR A 204 -16.66 10.35 -2.03
C TYR A 204 -16.47 9.12 -1.15
N TYR A 205 -17.49 8.27 -0.98
CA TYR A 205 -17.37 7.08 -0.11
C TYR A 205 -16.22 6.18 -0.53
N ASN A 206 -16.17 5.79 -1.82
CA ASN A 206 -15.13 4.90 -2.34
C ASN A 206 -13.74 5.54 -2.27
N PRO A 207 -13.54 6.79 -2.72
CA PRO A 207 -12.26 7.48 -2.57
C PRO A 207 -11.76 7.58 -1.14
N VAL A 208 -12.60 8.05 -0.21
CA VAL A 208 -12.21 8.21 1.19
C VAL A 208 -11.88 6.86 1.81
N SER A 209 -12.73 5.85 1.58
CA SER A 209 -12.51 4.49 2.05
C SER A 209 -11.17 3.94 1.59
N ARG A 210 -10.86 4.09 0.29
CA ARG A 210 -9.62 3.58 -0.30
C ARG A 210 -8.39 4.35 0.18
N ALA A 211 -8.47 5.68 0.24
CA ALA A 211 -7.38 6.52 0.73
C ALA A 211 -7.04 6.22 2.20
N CYS A 212 -8.04 5.97 3.03
CA CYS A 212 -7.84 5.64 4.43
C CYS A 212 -7.33 4.21 4.62
N MET A 213 -7.83 3.27 3.81
CA MET A 213 -7.34 1.89 3.78
C MET A 213 -5.83 1.88 3.48
N LYS A 214 -5.39 2.63 2.45
CA LYS A 214 -3.97 2.79 2.06
C LYS A 214 -3.12 3.54 3.09
N GLY A 215 -3.73 4.06 4.16
CA GLY A 215 -3.05 4.89 5.15
C GLY A 215 -2.68 6.30 4.68
N PHE A 216 -3.10 6.71 3.48
CA PHE A 216 -2.81 8.04 2.92
C PHE A 216 -3.57 9.13 3.66
N PHE A 217 -4.80 8.82 4.06
CA PHE A 217 -5.65 9.72 4.83
C PHE A 217 -5.95 9.18 6.22
N SER A 218 -6.08 10.09 7.17
CA SER A 218 -6.60 9.84 8.52
C SER A 218 -7.80 10.74 8.78
N GLY A 219 -8.65 10.34 9.73
CA GLY A 219 -9.76 11.17 10.21
C GLY A 219 -9.27 12.42 10.93
N THR A 220 -10.13 13.43 11.02
CA THR A 220 -9.93 14.57 11.94
C THR A 220 -10.17 14.16 13.39
N SER A 221 -10.84 13.03 13.59
CA SER A 221 -10.93 12.30 14.85
C SER A 221 -10.91 10.78 14.58
N ARG A 222 -11.01 9.98 15.65
CA ARG A 222 -11.14 8.52 15.53
C ARG A 222 -12.37 8.07 14.72
N THR A 223 -13.44 8.86 14.71
CA THR A 223 -14.74 8.49 14.10
C THR A 223 -15.25 9.52 13.11
N THR A 224 -14.48 10.55 12.80
CA THR A 224 -14.89 11.64 11.90
C THR A 224 -13.83 11.89 10.85
N PHE A 225 -14.23 11.90 9.58
CA PHE A 225 -13.36 12.22 8.45
C PHE A 225 -13.39 13.71 8.09
N SER A 226 -14.52 14.37 8.30
CA SER A 226 -14.82 15.74 7.86
C SER A 226 -14.69 15.93 6.35
N PRO A 227 -15.49 15.23 5.51
CA PRO A 227 -15.32 15.24 4.05
C PRO A 227 -15.44 16.62 3.40
N ASN A 228 -16.30 17.48 3.96
CA ASN A 228 -16.66 18.75 3.34
C ASN A 228 -15.87 19.96 3.85
N ILE A 229 -14.97 19.80 4.84
CA ILE A 229 -14.13 20.93 5.27
C ILE A 229 -13.05 21.20 4.24
N ALA A 230 -12.66 22.48 4.14
CA ALA A 230 -11.55 22.88 3.31
C ALA A 230 -10.25 22.22 3.79
N LEU A 231 -9.43 21.79 2.84
CA LEU A 231 -8.14 21.18 3.09
C LEU A 231 -7.10 22.29 3.33
N SER A 232 -6.35 22.17 4.43
CA SER A 232 -5.22 23.07 4.70
C SER A 232 -3.94 22.63 3.98
N ARG A 233 -2.97 23.54 3.88
CA ARG A 233 -1.63 23.26 3.36
C ARG A 233 -0.93 22.10 4.08
N ALA A 234 -1.01 22.08 5.40
CA ALA A 234 -0.47 20.98 6.20
C ALA A 234 -1.15 19.64 5.89
N MET A 235 -2.48 19.64 5.72
CA MET A 235 -3.22 18.41 5.46
C MET A 235 -2.84 17.76 4.13
N ILE A 236 -2.71 18.52 3.03
CA ILE A 236 -2.30 17.90 1.76
C ILE A 236 -0.88 17.36 1.84
N VAL A 237 0.03 18.08 2.49
CA VAL A 237 1.42 17.66 2.64
C VAL A 237 1.53 16.39 3.48
N GLN A 238 0.76 16.28 4.56
CA GLN A 238 0.71 15.07 5.37
C GLN A 238 0.20 13.85 4.58
N VAL A 239 -0.75 14.06 3.67
CA VAL A 239 -1.25 12.99 2.80
C VAL A 239 -0.13 12.51 1.88
N LEU A 240 0.57 13.43 1.20
CA LEU A 240 1.69 13.08 0.32
C LEU A 240 2.83 12.40 1.08
N TYR A 241 3.16 12.88 2.28
CA TYR A 241 4.14 12.24 3.16
C TYR A 241 3.72 10.82 3.57
N SER A 242 2.43 10.60 3.79
CA SER A 242 1.90 9.27 4.11
C SER A 242 1.94 8.32 2.92
N MET A 243 1.76 8.83 1.69
CA MET A 243 1.93 8.04 0.47
C MET A 243 3.37 7.53 0.29
N GLU A 244 4.35 8.26 0.81
CA GLU A 244 5.77 7.93 0.72
C GLU A 244 6.24 7.00 1.84
N GLY A 245 5.32 6.51 2.67
CA GLY A 245 5.66 5.66 3.81
C GLY A 245 6.24 6.42 5.01
N LYS A 246 6.04 7.75 5.07
CA LYS A 246 6.49 8.63 6.16
C LYS A 246 8.00 8.49 6.44
N PRO A 247 8.86 8.77 5.43
CA PRO A 247 10.30 8.61 5.57
C PRO A 247 10.87 9.51 6.67
N ALA A 248 11.83 9.02 7.44
CA ALA A 248 12.49 9.81 8.48
C ALA A 248 13.07 11.11 7.91
N CYS A 249 12.80 12.23 8.56
CA CYS A 249 13.26 13.55 8.13
C CYS A 249 14.44 14.01 8.99
N THR A 250 15.55 14.39 8.36
CA THR A 250 16.75 14.95 9.01
C THR A 250 17.12 16.34 8.48
N ALA A 251 16.31 16.88 7.56
CA ALA A 251 16.53 18.19 6.98
C ALA A 251 16.25 19.30 8.01
N GLU A 252 16.91 20.44 7.84
CA GLU A 252 16.65 21.62 8.66
C GLU A 252 15.27 22.20 8.36
N ASN A 253 14.53 22.60 9.40
CA ASN A 253 13.23 23.24 9.24
C ASN A 253 13.40 24.71 8.80
N PRO A 254 12.97 25.10 7.59
CA PRO A 254 13.12 26.47 7.11
C PRO A 254 12.00 27.41 7.59
N PHE A 255 10.99 26.91 8.30
CA PHE A 255 9.78 27.65 8.64
C PHE A 255 9.60 27.87 10.15
N THR A 256 9.47 29.13 10.55
CA THR A 256 9.29 29.54 11.95
C THR A 256 7.91 29.14 12.51
N ASP A 257 6.90 29.02 11.65
CA ASP A 257 5.53 28.64 12.01
C ASP A 257 5.26 27.12 11.93
N VAL A 258 6.32 26.30 11.84
CA VAL A 258 6.25 24.83 11.79
C VAL A 258 7.03 24.21 12.97
N PRO A 259 6.55 24.32 14.23
CA PRO A 259 7.29 23.82 15.38
C PRO A 259 7.32 22.28 15.45
N GLU A 260 8.40 21.73 16.01
CA GLU A 260 8.69 20.27 16.09
C GLU A 260 7.58 19.44 16.75
N ASN A 261 6.81 20.05 17.66
CA ASN A 261 5.76 19.35 18.40
C ASN A 261 4.42 19.24 17.65
N LYS A 262 4.36 19.61 16.36
CA LYS A 262 3.14 19.56 15.55
C LYS A 262 3.12 18.33 14.68
N TRP A 263 1.92 17.77 14.52
CA TRP A 263 1.66 16.56 13.73
C TRP A 263 2.10 16.66 12.26
N TYR A 264 2.21 17.88 11.72
CA TYR A 264 2.61 18.15 10.35
C TYR A 264 4.10 18.51 10.19
N HIS A 265 4.88 18.59 11.28
CA HIS A 265 6.25 19.11 11.23
C HIS A 265 7.11 18.31 10.24
N ASP A 266 7.28 17.02 10.49
CA ASP A 266 8.10 16.15 9.64
C ASP A 266 7.64 16.17 8.18
N ALA A 267 6.32 16.15 7.96
CA ALA A 267 5.76 16.15 6.61
C ALA A 267 6.09 17.44 5.86
N ILE A 268 6.00 18.61 6.50
CA ILE A 268 6.30 19.89 5.87
C ILE A 268 7.80 20.04 5.61
N VAL A 269 8.64 19.69 6.59
CA VAL A 269 10.10 19.74 6.44
C VAL A 269 10.55 18.80 5.32
N TRP A 270 10.03 17.58 5.30
CA TRP A 270 10.25 16.62 4.22
C TRP A 270 9.81 17.19 2.87
N ALA A 271 8.57 17.67 2.76
CA ALA A 271 8.05 18.16 1.47
C ALA A 271 8.82 19.37 0.94
N SER A 272 9.28 20.24 1.84
CA SER A 272 10.17 21.36 1.49
C SER A 272 11.52 20.86 0.98
N SER A 273 12.13 19.87 1.65
CA SER A 273 13.42 19.28 1.23
C SER A 273 13.34 18.59 -0.13
N GLN A 274 12.15 18.08 -0.50
CA GLN A 274 11.89 17.44 -1.78
C GLN A 274 11.40 18.43 -2.86
N HIS A 275 11.38 19.74 -2.56
CA HIS A 275 10.87 20.79 -3.45
C HIS A 275 9.41 20.59 -3.90
N ILE A 276 8.60 19.89 -3.11
CA ILE A 276 7.16 19.69 -3.37
C ILE A 276 6.37 20.96 -2.99
N VAL A 277 6.83 21.67 -1.96
CA VAL A 277 6.20 22.90 -1.47
C VAL A 277 7.23 23.99 -1.22
N SER A 278 6.76 25.24 -1.27
CA SER A 278 7.50 26.44 -0.87
C SER A 278 6.74 27.23 0.19
N GLY A 279 7.46 28.11 0.90
CA GLY A 279 6.89 29.04 1.88
C GLY A 279 5.97 30.07 1.24
N THR A 280 5.11 30.68 2.06
CA THR A 280 4.20 31.78 1.67
C THR A 280 4.78 33.16 1.92
N GLY A 281 5.99 33.24 2.48
CA GLY A 281 6.73 34.45 2.81
C GLY A 281 8.09 34.07 3.40
N GLU A 282 8.81 35.05 3.93
CA GLU A 282 10.08 34.79 4.63
C GLU A 282 9.84 33.84 5.81
N ASN A 283 10.50 32.67 5.76
CA ASN A 283 10.48 31.64 6.79
C ASN A 283 9.08 31.27 7.31
N THR A 284 8.05 31.35 6.47
CA THR A 284 6.65 31.13 6.84
C THR A 284 5.98 30.16 5.87
N PHE A 285 5.30 29.13 6.38
CA PHE A 285 4.61 28.14 5.56
C PHE A 285 3.08 28.33 5.50
N SER A 286 2.48 28.89 6.54
CA SER A 286 1.03 28.96 6.79
C SER A 286 0.33 27.58 6.82
N PRO A 287 0.65 26.67 7.76
CA PRO A 287 0.14 25.29 7.80
C PRO A 287 -1.38 25.16 7.72
N GLU A 288 -2.10 26.02 8.44
CA GLU A 288 -3.56 25.95 8.57
C GLU A 288 -4.32 26.71 7.48
N ARG A 289 -3.62 27.36 6.55
CA ARG A 289 -4.26 28.10 5.47
C ARG A 289 -4.93 27.12 4.50
N ASN A 290 -6.21 27.35 4.25
CA ASN A 290 -6.99 26.60 3.27
C ASN A 290 -6.42 26.78 1.86
N LEU A 291 -6.38 25.69 1.11
CA LEU A 291 -5.93 25.66 -0.27
C LEU A 291 -7.05 25.95 -1.24
N THR A 292 -6.79 26.80 -2.23
CA THR A 292 -7.59 26.85 -3.45
C THR A 292 -7.23 25.68 -4.37
N ARG A 293 -8.11 25.36 -5.32
CA ARG A 293 -7.89 24.27 -6.29
C ARG A 293 -6.63 24.48 -7.13
N GLU A 294 -6.32 25.70 -7.54
CA GLU A 294 -5.09 26.00 -8.28
C GLU A 294 -3.82 25.86 -7.43
N GLN A 295 -3.88 26.17 -6.12
CA GLN A 295 -2.75 25.96 -5.21
C GLN A 295 -2.53 24.48 -4.95
N ALA A 296 -3.60 23.70 -4.77
CA ALA A 296 -3.52 22.25 -4.68
C ALA A 296 -2.92 21.64 -5.95
N ALA A 297 -3.30 22.15 -7.13
CA ALA A 297 -2.73 21.72 -8.41
C ALA A 297 -1.21 21.85 -8.44
N VAL A 298 -0.66 22.99 -8.04
CA VAL A 298 0.80 23.22 -7.98
C VAL A 298 1.50 22.21 -7.08
N ILE A 299 0.96 21.96 -5.88
CA ILE A 299 1.56 21.01 -4.93
C ILE A 299 1.51 19.58 -5.49
N LEU A 300 0.37 19.17 -6.04
CA LEU A 300 0.16 17.83 -6.57
C LEU A 300 1.01 17.56 -7.81
N THR A 301 1.16 18.53 -8.72
CA THR A 301 2.03 18.36 -9.90
C THR A 301 3.49 18.38 -9.51
N ALA A 302 3.92 19.19 -8.54
CA ALA A 302 5.28 19.15 -8.04
C ALA A 302 5.63 17.76 -7.45
N PHE A 303 4.70 17.18 -6.68
CA PHE A 303 4.85 15.81 -6.19
C PHE A 303 4.91 14.78 -7.33
N ALA A 304 3.95 14.81 -8.25
CA ALA A 304 3.89 13.84 -9.34
C ALA A 304 5.10 13.90 -10.28
N ASN A 305 5.66 15.10 -10.52
CA ASN A 305 6.86 15.30 -11.34
C ASN A 305 8.12 14.62 -10.77
N ARG A 306 8.12 14.21 -9.49
CA ARG A 306 9.23 13.40 -8.93
C ARG A 306 9.29 12.00 -9.51
N TYR A 307 8.17 11.49 -10.03
CA TYR A 307 8.03 10.12 -10.52
C TYR A 307 7.75 10.04 -12.03
N HIS A 308 7.08 11.04 -12.58
CA HIS A 308 6.69 11.08 -13.99
C HIS A 308 6.87 12.49 -14.55
N ASP A 309 7.56 12.64 -15.67
CA ASP A 309 7.64 13.94 -16.34
C ASP A 309 6.27 14.34 -16.93
N LEU A 310 5.58 15.27 -16.26
CA LEU A 310 4.27 15.77 -16.70
C LEU A 310 4.38 16.87 -17.75
N SER A 311 5.59 17.22 -18.24
CA SER A 311 5.79 18.28 -19.23
C SER A 311 4.96 18.05 -20.51
N MET A 312 4.82 16.80 -20.92
CA MET A 312 4.06 16.38 -22.12
C MET A 312 2.56 16.14 -21.84
N MET A 313 2.12 16.16 -20.58
CA MET A 313 0.73 15.88 -20.18
C MET A 313 -0.10 17.15 -20.00
N ALA A 314 0.31 18.28 -20.57
CA ALA A 314 -0.39 19.55 -20.42
C ALA A 314 -1.68 19.60 -21.27
N ALA A 315 -2.84 19.60 -20.63
CA ALA A 315 -4.12 19.74 -21.32
C ALA A 315 -4.34 21.16 -21.88
N ASP A 316 -5.19 21.25 -22.91
CA ASP A 316 -5.85 22.50 -23.27
C ASP A 316 -7.01 22.75 -22.29
N LEU A 317 -7.04 23.95 -21.71
CA LEU A 317 -8.04 24.37 -20.72
C LEU A 317 -9.15 25.21 -21.34
N SER A 318 -9.08 25.54 -22.64
CA SER A 318 -10.06 26.38 -23.34
C SER A 318 -11.50 25.86 -23.24
N ARG A 319 -11.66 24.55 -23.04
CA ARG A 319 -12.96 23.89 -22.81
C ARG A 319 -13.63 24.26 -21.49
N PHE A 320 -12.91 24.85 -20.54
CA PHE A 320 -13.46 25.27 -19.25
C PHE A 320 -13.81 26.75 -19.29
N SER A 321 -15.06 27.05 -18.95
CA SER A 321 -15.62 28.42 -19.05
C SER A 321 -14.92 29.44 -18.15
N ASP A 322 -14.27 28.98 -17.08
CA ASP A 322 -13.56 29.79 -16.07
C ASP A 322 -12.04 29.62 -16.13
N ALA A 323 -11.49 29.09 -17.24
CA ALA A 323 -10.05 28.94 -17.39
C ALA A 323 -9.28 30.28 -17.31
N GLY A 324 -9.94 31.39 -17.65
CA GLY A 324 -9.40 32.74 -17.50
C GLY A 324 -9.18 33.19 -16.05
N ASP A 325 -9.83 32.55 -15.07
CA ASP A 325 -9.70 32.89 -13.65
C ASP A 325 -8.45 32.26 -13.00
N ILE A 326 -7.74 31.40 -13.73
CA ILE A 326 -6.50 30.76 -13.25
C ILE A 326 -5.41 31.83 -13.14
N SER A 327 -4.75 31.89 -12.00
CA SER A 327 -3.63 32.83 -11.85
C SER A 327 -2.47 32.45 -12.78
N PRO A 328 -1.74 33.43 -13.37
CA PRO A 328 -0.65 33.15 -14.31
C PRO A 328 0.39 32.15 -13.79
N TRP A 329 0.74 32.25 -12.50
CA TRP A 329 1.70 31.35 -11.85
C TRP A 329 1.20 29.89 -11.72
N ALA A 330 -0.11 29.66 -11.78
CA ALA A 330 -0.73 28.34 -11.65
C ALA A 330 -1.10 27.70 -12.98
N VAL A 331 -1.09 28.45 -14.10
CA VAL A 331 -1.59 27.98 -15.41
C VAL A 331 -0.91 26.68 -15.82
N GLN A 332 0.42 26.64 -15.77
CA GLN A 332 1.16 25.44 -16.20
C GLN A 332 0.81 24.23 -15.35
N ALA A 333 0.79 24.37 -14.02
CA ALA A 333 0.42 23.30 -13.12
C ALA A 333 -1.03 22.85 -13.32
N MET A 334 -1.97 23.78 -13.55
CA MET A 334 -3.36 23.44 -13.85
C MET A 334 -3.48 22.63 -15.14
N ARG A 335 -2.74 23.00 -16.19
CA ARG A 335 -2.71 22.24 -17.46
C ARG A 335 -2.20 20.82 -17.24
N GLN A 336 -1.10 20.67 -16.51
CA GLN A 336 -0.51 19.38 -16.19
C GLN A 336 -1.44 18.55 -15.30
N ALA A 337 -2.01 19.15 -14.25
CA ALA A 337 -2.93 18.46 -13.35
C ALA A 337 -4.18 17.96 -14.10
N VAL A 338 -4.72 18.75 -15.03
CA VAL A 338 -5.88 18.33 -15.82
C VAL A 338 -5.51 17.23 -16.82
N GLY A 339 -4.40 17.36 -17.55
CA GLY A 339 -4.04 16.35 -18.53
C GLY A 339 -3.50 15.05 -17.94
N ALA A 340 -2.91 15.09 -16.74
CA ALA A 340 -2.58 13.91 -15.95
C ALA A 340 -3.80 13.31 -15.21
N GLY A 341 -4.98 13.93 -15.30
CA GLY A 341 -6.20 13.47 -14.63
C GLY A 341 -6.21 13.67 -13.10
N LEU A 342 -5.25 14.42 -12.56
CA LEU A 342 -5.19 14.80 -11.14
C LEU A 342 -6.33 15.73 -10.76
N ILE A 343 -6.69 16.66 -11.64
CA ILE A 343 -7.81 17.59 -11.42
C ILE A 343 -8.77 17.48 -12.59
N SER A 344 -10.04 17.26 -12.30
CA SER A 344 -11.12 17.32 -13.28
C SER A 344 -11.97 18.57 -13.09
N GLY A 345 -12.59 19.02 -14.18
CA GLY A 345 -13.64 20.02 -14.10
C GLY A 345 -14.95 19.43 -13.60
N THR A 346 -15.84 20.32 -13.17
CA THR A 346 -17.19 19.99 -12.75
C THR A 346 -18.12 19.74 -13.96
N PRO A 347 -19.28 19.07 -13.77
CA PRO A 347 -20.20 18.77 -14.87
C PRO A 347 -20.71 19.99 -15.65
N ASP A 348 -20.69 21.18 -15.05
CA ASP A 348 -21.01 22.46 -15.69
C ASP A 348 -19.83 23.08 -16.47
N GLY A 349 -18.74 22.33 -16.67
CA GLY A 349 -17.61 22.75 -17.49
C GLY A 349 -16.72 23.81 -16.84
N LYS A 350 -16.52 23.73 -15.52
CA LYS A 350 -15.67 24.66 -14.74
C LYS A 350 -14.55 23.98 -13.98
N LEU A 351 -13.44 24.68 -13.78
CA LEU A 351 -12.32 24.23 -12.95
C LEU A 351 -12.41 24.75 -11.51
N ASN A 352 -13.10 25.88 -11.30
CA ASN A 352 -13.23 26.62 -10.06
C ASN A 352 -11.87 26.90 -9.38
N PRO A 353 -10.89 27.53 -10.06
CA PRO A 353 -9.49 27.59 -9.60
C PRO A 353 -9.31 28.26 -8.23
N LYS A 354 -10.16 29.24 -7.90
CA LYS A 354 -10.13 29.97 -6.62
C LYS A 354 -10.92 29.32 -5.49
N LYS A 355 -11.74 28.30 -5.78
CA LYS A 355 -12.55 27.63 -4.77
C LYS A 355 -11.64 26.79 -3.86
N ALA A 356 -11.96 26.77 -2.56
CA ALA A 356 -11.28 25.88 -1.63
C ALA A 356 -11.50 24.41 -2.01
N ILE A 357 -10.44 23.61 -1.97
CA ILE A 357 -10.54 22.16 -2.14
C ILE A 357 -10.98 21.52 -0.82
N THR A 358 -11.91 20.57 -0.88
CA THR A 358 -12.36 19.81 0.29
C THR A 358 -11.51 18.56 0.52
N ARG A 359 -11.57 18.00 1.73
CA ARG A 359 -10.91 16.71 2.05
C ARG A 359 -11.41 15.55 1.19
N ALA A 360 -12.70 15.51 0.88
CA ALA A 360 -13.29 14.50 0.00
C ALA A 360 -12.77 14.59 -1.44
N GLU A 361 -12.70 15.81 -2.00
CA GLU A 361 -12.10 16.04 -3.32
C GLU A 361 -10.63 15.63 -3.35
N ALA A 362 -9.86 15.99 -2.32
CA ALA A 362 -8.47 15.59 -2.23
C ALA A 362 -8.30 14.06 -2.16
N ALA A 363 -9.14 13.35 -1.39
CA ALA A 363 -9.11 11.89 -1.37
C ALA A 363 -9.38 11.27 -2.76
N GLN A 364 -10.33 11.84 -3.51
CA GLN A 364 -10.59 11.43 -4.90
C GLN A 364 -9.38 11.65 -5.81
N ILE A 365 -8.75 12.82 -5.74
CA ILE A 365 -7.57 13.14 -6.55
C ILE A 365 -6.43 12.18 -6.24
N ILE A 366 -6.14 11.96 -4.97
CA ILE A 366 -5.04 11.12 -4.51
C ILE A 366 -5.24 9.66 -4.91
N VAL A 367 -6.46 9.13 -4.77
CA VAL A 367 -6.77 7.76 -5.22
C VAL A 367 -6.72 7.62 -6.74
N THR A 368 -7.16 8.63 -7.49
CA THR A 368 -7.02 8.62 -8.96
C THR A 368 -5.56 8.61 -9.37
N TYR A 369 -4.71 9.41 -8.71
CA TYR A 369 -3.28 9.42 -8.95
C TYR A 369 -2.64 8.06 -8.65
N ASP A 370 -2.88 7.51 -7.46
CA ASP A 370 -2.38 6.19 -7.03
C ASP A 370 -2.72 5.08 -8.05
N ASN A 371 -3.95 5.08 -8.58
CA ASN A 371 -4.37 4.11 -9.59
C ASN A 371 -3.64 4.24 -10.92
N ASN A 372 -3.30 5.46 -11.32
CA ASN A 372 -2.66 5.73 -12.60
C ASN A 372 -1.13 5.62 -12.54
N SER A 373 -0.56 5.76 -11.34
CA SER A 373 0.87 5.70 -11.07
C SER A 373 1.37 4.30 -10.68
N SER A 374 0.49 3.40 -10.25
CA SER A 374 0.85 2.00 -10.05
C SER A 374 1.14 1.34 -11.40
N PRO A 375 2.30 0.69 -11.60
CA PRO A 375 2.56 -0.04 -12.83
C PRO A 375 1.56 -1.19 -12.94
N PHE A 376 1.06 -1.42 -14.15
CA PHE A 376 0.25 -2.58 -14.51
C PHE A 376 0.89 -3.92 -14.11
#